data_AF-A0A286A765-F1
#
_entry.id   AF-A0A286A765-F1
#
_cell.length_a   1.000
_cell.length_b   1.000
_cell.length_c   1.000
_cell.angle_alpha   90.00
_cell.angle_beta   90.00
_cell.angle_gamma   90.00
#
_symmetry.space_group_name_H-M   'P 1'
#
loop_
_entity.id
_entity.type
_entity.pdbx_description
1 polymer ?
#
loop_
_entity_poly.entity_id
_entity_poly.type
_entity_poly.pdbx_seq_one_letter_code
_entity_poly.pdbx_strand_id
1 'polypeptide(L)'
;MEKKNEIAVLEIRQEITAMDIKKFTMYSDSSHGWLQVPVRLLELLKIEQMITKYSYQSRDRKYLYLEVDLDAWTFVTAYCNIMDITAGQFTTQWNYVDSVNCFVRGLQHYQFSGK
;
A
#
# COMPACT_ATOMS: atom_id res chain seq x y z
N MET A 1 16.74 15.49 19.38
CA MET A 1 16.37 14.95 18.06
C MET A 1 15.13 14.07 18.14
N GLU A 2 14.96 13.25 19.18
CA GLU A 2 13.80 12.34 19.36
C GLU A 2 12.42 13.01 19.31
N LYS A 3 12.19 14.11 20.05
CA LYS A 3 10.88 14.79 20.07
C LYS A 3 10.35 15.25 18.71
N LYS A 4 11.24 15.64 17.78
CA LYS A 4 10.82 16.07 16.42
C LYS A 4 10.32 14.89 15.59
N ASN A 5 10.92 13.72 15.77
CA ASN A 5 10.49 12.50 15.09
C ASN A 5 9.17 11.99 15.65
N GLU A 6 8.97 12.07 16.96
CA GLU A 6 7.70 11.71 17.60
C GLU A 6 6.54 12.58 17.10
N ILE A 7 6.73 13.91 17.02
CA ILE A 7 5.71 14.83 16.50
C ILE A 7 5.37 14.49 15.04
N ALA A 8 6.37 14.25 14.19
CA ALA A 8 6.14 13.89 12.79
C ALA A 8 5.35 12.57 12.65
N VAL A 9 5.64 11.56 13.48
CA VAL A 9 4.87 10.30 13.50
C VAL A 9 3.42 10.54 13.91
N LEU A 10 3.19 11.39 14.92
CA LEU A 10 1.83 11.73 15.36
C LEU A 10 1.02 12.45 14.29
N GLU A 11 1.63 13.39 13.57
CA GLU A 11 0.99 14.11 12.46
C GLU A 11 0.60 13.15 11.33
N ILE A 12 1.52 12.27 10.93
CA ILE A 12 1.24 11.24 9.91
C ILE A 12 0.13 10.32 10.37
N ARG A 13 0.16 9.85 11.63
CA ARG A 13 -0.88 8.97 12.18
C ARG A 13 -2.25 9.63 12.16
N GLN A 14 -2.34 10.92 12.49
CA GLN A 14 -3.59 11.67 12.43
C GLN A 14 -4.12 11.75 11.00
N GLU A 15 -3.25 12.01 10.02
CA GLU A 15 -3.65 12.05 8.61
C GLU A 15 -4.16 10.69 8.12
N ILE A 16 -3.43 9.61 8.42
CA ILE A 16 -3.86 8.24 8.08
C ILE A 16 -5.21 7.91 8.74
N THR A 17 -5.39 8.29 10.01
CA THR A 17 -6.66 8.09 10.73
C THR A 17 -7.81 8.86 10.08
N ALA A 18 -7.56 10.08 9.61
CA ALA A 18 -8.55 10.92 8.94
C ALA A 18 -8.99 10.38 7.57
N MET A 19 -8.18 9.53 6.93
CA MET A 19 -8.57 8.83 5.69
C MET A 19 -9.64 7.75 5.91
N ASP A 20 -9.95 7.40 7.17
CA ASP A 20 -10.98 6.44 7.57
C ASP A 20 -10.87 5.04 6.93
N ILE A 21 -9.65 4.60 6.64
CA ILE A 21 -9.40 3.29 6.03
C ILE A 21 -9.55 2.20 7.10
N LYS A 22 -10.62 1.41 7.00
CA LYS A 22 -10.87 0.29 7.92
C LYS A 22 -10.21 -1.01 7.50
N LYS A 23 -10.13 -1.27 6.19
CA LYS A 23 -9.59 -2.50 5.59
C LYS A 23 -8.90 -2.20 4.28
N PHE A 24 -7.85 -2.94 3.98
CA PHE A 24 -7.23 -2.94 2.66
C PHE A 24 -7.76 -4.07 1.79
N THR A 25 -7.89 -3.84 0.49
CA THR A 25 -8.37 -4.88 -0.44
C THR A 25 -7.18 -5.65 -0.99
N MET A 26 -7.20 -6.96 -0.80
CA MET A 26 -6.31 -7.91 -1.44
C MET A 26 -6.99 -8.45 -2.69
N TYR A 27 -6.33 -8.31 -3.84
CA TYR A 27 -6.72 -8.94 -5.09
C TYR A 27 -5.84 -10.16 -5.30
N SER A 28 -6.40 -11.26 -5.79
CA SER A 28 -5.60 -12.40 -6.20
C SER A 28 -6.22 -13.11 -7.38
N ASP A 29 -5.37 -13.68 -8.22
CA ASP A 29 -5.78 -14.69 -9.19
C ASP A 29 -5.10 -16.03 -8.87
N SER A 30 -5.22 -17.01 -9.75
CA SER A 30 -4.63 -18.34 -9.55
C SER A 30 -3.09 -18.35 -9.51
N SER A 31 -2.42 -17.23 -9.79
CA SER A 31 -0.98 -17.15 -9.94
C SER A 31 -0.31 -16.11 -9.03
N HIS A 32 -0.96 -14.97 -8.74
CA HIS A 32 -0.36 -13.85 -8.00
C HIS A 32 -1.38 -13.16 -7.08
N GLY A 33 -0.87 -12.35 -6.14
CA GLY A 33 -1.67 -11.49 -5.26
C GLY A 33 -1.18 -10.03 -5.28
N TRP A 34 -2.10 -9.11 -5.02
CA TRP A 34 -1.83 -7.68 -4.95
C TRP A 34 -2.60 -6.98 -3.84
N LEU A 35 -1.91 -6.21 -3.01
CA LEU A 35 -2.51 -5.33 -2.01
C LEU A 35 -2.82 -3.97 -2.63
N GLN A 36 -4.10 -3.60 -2.69
CA GLN A 36 -4.50 -2.26 -3.11
C GLN A 36 -4.25 -1.24 -1.99
N VAL A 37 -3.45 -0.21 -2.29
CA VAL A 37 -3.13 0.87 -1.37
C VAL A 37 -3.31 2.24 -2.04
N PRO A 38 -3.83 3.26 -1.33
CA PRO A 38 -3.77 4.64 -1.80
C PRO A 38 -2.33 5.12 -1.99
N VAL A 39 -2.06 5.79 -3.11
CA VAL A 39 -0.74 6.41 -3.37
C VAL A 39 -0.36 7.38 -2.25
N ARG A 40 -1.32 8.15 -1.74
CA ARG A 40 -1.13 9.08 -0.62
C ARG A 40 -0.55 8.40 0.63
N LEU A 41 -0.92 7.15 0.92
CA LEU A 41 -0.33 6.46 2.06
C LEU A 41 1.14 6.16 1.83
N LEU A 42 1.54 5.76 0.62
CA LEU A 42 2.94 5.50 0.32
C LEU A 42 3.78 6.79 0.45
N GLU A 43 3.24 7.94 0.01
CA GLU A 43 3.82 9.27 0.20
C GLU A 43 4.01 9.65 1.67
N LEU A 44 2.96 9.45 2.48
CA LEU A 44 3.03 9.72 3.91
C LEU A 44 4.05 8.82 4.63
N LEU A 45 4.14 7.57 4.21
CA LEU A 45 5.09 6.59 4.73
C LEU A 45 6.51 6.77 4.16
N LYS A 46 6.68 7.57 3.09
CA LYS A 46 7.95 7.82 2.39
C LYS A 46 8.62 6.55 1.86
N ILE A 47 7.82 5.64 1.31
CA ILE A 47 8.27 4.34 0.80
C ILE A 47 8.04 4.16 -0.71
N GLU A 48 7.60 5.18 -1.44
CA GLU A 48 7.27 5.09 -2.87
C GLU A 48 8.45 4.61 -3.72
N GLN A 49 9.67 4.98 -3.34
CA GLN A 49 10.92 4.58 -3.96
C GLN A 49 11.33 3.13 -3.65
N MET A 50 10.74 2.54 -2.62
CA MET A 50 10.98 1.15 -2.23
C MET A 50 10.07 0.18 -3.00
N ILE A 51 9.00 0.69 -3.61
CA ILE A 51 8.05 -0.13 -4.36
C ILE A 51 8.63 -0.48 -5.73
N THR A 52 8.66 -1.78 -6.03
CA THR A 52 9.25 -2.29 -7.26
C THR A 52 8.33 -2.07 -8.48
N LYS A 53 8.91 -2.23 -9.67
CA LYS A 53 8.17 -2.24 -10.94
C LYS A 53 7.19 -3.41 -11.09
N TYR A 54 7.24 -4.42 -10.20
CA TYR A 54 6.32 -5.56 -10.26
C TYR A 54 4.93 -5.24 -9.70
N SER A 55 4.83 -4.14 -8.96
CA SER A 55 3.56 -3.52 -8.58
C SER A 55 2.93 -2.77 -9.76
N TYR A 56 1.62 -2.52 -9.68
CA TYR A 56 0.85 -1.86 -10.75
C TYR A 56 0.17 -0.58 -10.28
N GLN A 57 0.05 0.41 -11.15
CA GLN A 57 -0.62 1.67 -10.87
C GLN A 57 -2.00 1.72 -11.54
N SER A 58 -3.01 2.14 -10.78
CA SER A 58 -4.34 2.47 -11.31
C SER A 58 -4.28 3.54 -12.41
N ARG A 59 -5.25 3.51 -13.33
CA ARG A 59 -5.30 4.46 -14.46
C ARG A 59 -5.45 5.92 -14.01
N ASP A 60 -6.17 6.16 -12.92
CA ASP A 60 -6.35 7.49 -12.32
C ASP A 60 -5.21 7.88 -11.36
N ARG A 61 -4.21 6.99 -11.19
CA ARG A 61 -3.03 7.15 -10.34
C ARG A 61 -3.35 7.38 -8.86
N LYS A 62 -4.54 7.02 -8.38
CA LYS A 62 -4.91 7.16 -6.96
C LYS A 62 -4.51 5.95 -6.12
N TYR A 63 -4.39 4.79 -6.76
CA TYR A 63 -4.05 3.53 -6.13
C TYR A 63 -2.85 2.85 -6.78
N LEU A 64 -2.12 2.12 -5.93
CA LEU A 64 -1.12 1.14 -6.29
C LEU A 64 -1.61 -0.25 -5.87
N TYR A 65 -1.29 -1.25 -6.68
CA TYR A 65 -1.56 -2.67 -6.46
C TYR A 65 -0.22 -3.33 -6.21
N LEU A 66 0.13 -3.45 -4.92
CA LEU A 66 1.44 -3.90 -4.48
C LEU A 66 1.55 -5.41 -4.62
N GLU A 67 2.53 -5.87 -5.36
CA GLU A 67 2.83 -7.30 -5.48
C GLU A 67 3.11 -7.88 -4.07
N VAL A 68 2.47 -9.01 -3.73
CA VAL A 68 2.46 -9.54 -2.37
C VAL A 68 3.81 -10.09 -1.94
N ASP A 69 4.51 -10.79 -2.83
CA ASP A 69 5.77 -11.46 -2.54
C ASP A 69 6.94 -10.47 -2.36
N LEU A 70 6.80 -9.23 -2.85
CA LEU A 70 7.87 -8.23 -2.87
C LEU A 70 7.54 -6.92 -2.13
N ASP A 71 6.37 -6.35 -2.38
CA ASP A 71 6.08 -4.94 -2.05
C ASP A 71 5.08 -4.79 -0.90
N ALA A 72 4.11 -5.70 -0.78
CA ALA A 72 3.06 -5.59 0.23
C ALA A 72 3.60 -5.60 1.66
N TRP A 73 4.61 -6.44 1.96
CA TRP A 73 5.19 -6.51 3.30
C TRP A 73 5.96 -5.24 3.69
N THR A 74 6.59 -4.58 2.72
CA THR A 74 7.24 -3.28 2.91
C THR A 74 6.21 -2.24 3.35
N PHE A 75 5.05 -2.19 2.69
CA PHE A 75 3.95 -1.32 3.08
C PHE A 75 3.38 -1.66 4.45
N VAL A 76 3.03 -2.93 4.69
CA VAL A 76 2.41 -3.37 5.96
C VAL A 76 3.32 -3.02 7.14
N THR A 77 4.63 -3.27 7.01
CA THR A 77 5.60 -2.94 8.06
C THR A 77 5.63 -1.44 8.34
N ALA A 78 5.74 -0.61 7.31
CA ALA A 78 5.77 0.85 7.46
C ALA A 78 4.47 1.39 8.07
N TYR A 79 3.32 0.90 7.59
CA TYR A 79 2.00 1.27 8.10
C TYR A 79 1.82 0.90 9.57
N CYS A 80 2.14 -0.35 9.93
CA CYS A 80 2.03 -0.84 11.30
C CYS A 80 2.91 -0.04 12.27
N ASN A 81 4.13 0.32 11.86
CA ASN A 81 5.03 1.14 12.67
C ASN A 81 4.45 2.54 12.94
N ILE A 82 3.89 3.20 11.93
CA ILE A 82 3.30 4.53 12.11
C ILE A 82 2.02 4.47 12.95
N MET A 83 1.18 3.47 12.71
CA MET A 83 -0.09 3.29 13.41
C MET A 83 0.06 2.70 14.81
N ASP A 84 1.25 2.21 15.16
CA ASP A 84 1.54 1.52 16.42
C ASP A 84 0.58 0.34 16.64
N ILE A 85 0.50 -0.50 15.61
CA ILE A 85 -0.28 -1.75 15.61
C ILE A 85 0.61 -2.90 15.16
N THR A 86 0.21 -4.12 15.52
CA THR A 86 0.85 -5.34 15.04
C THR A 86 0.30 -5.73 13.67
N ALA A 87 1.08 -6.54 12.91
CA ALA A 87 0.60 -7.10 11.64
C ALA A 87 -0.69 -7.93 11.79
N GLY A 88 -0.93 -8.55 12.96
CA GLY A 88 -2.18 -9.26 13.24
C GLY A 88 -3.41 -8.35 13.38
N GLN A 89 -3.20 -7.04 13.62
CA GLN A 89 -4.25 -6.03 13.65
C GLN A 89 -4.42 -5.33 12.28
N PHE A 90 -3.52 -5.56 11.32
CA PHE A 90 -3.68 -5.10 9.96
C PHE A 90 -4.76 -5.94 9.27
N THR A 91 -5.86 -5.30 8.89
CA THR A 91 -7.02 -6.04 8.35
C THR A 91 -7.13 -5.90 6.84
N THR A 92 -7.41 -7.03 6.20
CA THR A 92 -7.64 -7.12 4.76
C THR A 92 -9.02 -7.69 4.47
N GLN A 93 -9.51 -7.40 3.28
CA GLN A 93 -10.61 -8.13 2.65
C GLN A 93 -10.10 -8.71 1.33
N TRP A 94 -10.56 -9.89 0.97
CA TRP A 94 -10.11 -10.59 -0.23
C TRP A 94 -11.11 -10.45 -1.36
N ASN A 95 -10.60 -10.18 -2.55
CA ASN A 95 -11.34 -10.17 -3.79
C ASN A 95 -10.62 -11.05 -4.81
N TYR A 96 -11.15 -12.26 -5.02
CA TYR A 96 -10.62 -13.16 -6.04
C TYR A 96 -11.08 -12.68 -7.41
N VAL A 97 -10.12 -12.47 -8.30
CA VAL A 97 -10.35 -12.15 -9.71
C VAL A 97 -9.86 -13.32 -10.54
N ASP A 98 -10.70 -13.83 -11.44
CA ASP A 98 -10.25 -14.90 -12.33
C ASP A 98 -9.08 -14.40 -13.20
N SER A 99 -8.19 -15.31 -13.58
CA SER A 99 -6.95 -14.94 -14.28
C SER A 99 -7.19 -14.34 -15.68
N VAL A 100 -8.34 -14.61 -16.31
CA VAL A 100 -8.72 -14.08 -17.62
C VAL A 100 -9.23 -12.63 -17.49
N ASN A 101 -9.91 -12.31 -16.40
CA ASN A 101 -10.54 -11.03 -16.10
C ASN A 101 -9.80 -10.23 -15.00
N CYS A 102 -8.57 -10.62 -14.67
CA CYS A 102 -7.75 -9.94 -13.66
C CYS A 102 -7.31 -8.57 -14.17
N PHE A 103 -8.12 -7.55 -13.87
CA PHE A 103 -7.89 -6.19 -14.35
C PHE A 103 -6.54 -5.62 -13.91
N VAL A 104 -5.99 -6.09 -12.78
CA VAL A 104 -4.68 -5.64 -12.26
C VAL A 104 -3.57 -5.93 -13.28
N ARG A 105 -3.62 -7.07 -13.98
CA ARG A 105 -2.64 -7.41 -15.03
C ARG A 105 -2.72 -6.48 -16.24
N GLY A 106 -3.85 -5.81 -16.46
CA GLY A 106 -4.05 -4.84 -17.53
C GLY A 106 -3.67 -3.41 -17.14
N LEU A 107 -3.15 -3.19 -15.94
CA LEU A 107 -2.70 -1.89 -15.47
C LEU A 107 -1.25 -1.61 -15.89
N GLN A 108 -0.85 -0.35 -15.79
CA GLN A 108 0.54 0.03 -16.03
C GLN A 108 1.41 -0.43 -14.85
N HIS A 109 2.56 -1.02 -15.15
CA HIS A 109 3.58 -1.27 -14.12
C HIS A 109 3.98 0.03 -13.43
N TYR A 110 4.15 -0.04 -12.11
CA TYR A 110 4.56 1.11 -11.33
C TYR A 110 5.96 1.57 -11.76
N GLN A 111 6.10 2.88 -11.91
CA GLN A 111 7.37 3.54 -12.16
C GLN A 111 7.46 4.73 -11.24
N PHE A 112 8.37 4.66 -10.28
CA PHE A 112 8.69 5.82 -9.46
C PHE A 112 9.32 6.89 -10.35
N SER A 113 8.69 8.06 -10.40
CA SER A 113 9.09 9.18 -11.27
C SER A 113 9.65 10.35 -10.46
N GLY A 114 10.30 10.05 -9.33
CA GLY A 114 10.74 10.98 -8.30
C GLY A 114 11.08 12.38 -8.81
N LYS A 115 10.45 13.39 -8.20
CA LYS A 115 10.88 14.78 -8.28
C LYS A 115 11.75 15.12 -7.08
#